data_AF-A0A316MTT6-F1
#
_entry.id   AF-A0A316MTT6-F1
#
_cell.length_a   1.000
_cell.length_b   1.000
_cell.length_c   1.000
_cell.angle_alpha   90.00
_cell.angle_beta   90.00
_cell.angle_gamma   90.00
#
_symmetry.space_group_name_H-M   'P 1'
#
loop_
_entity.id
_entity.type
_entity.pdbx_description
1 polymer ?
#
loop_
_entity_poly.entity_id
_entity_poly.type
_entity_poly.pdbx_seq_one_letter_code
_entity_poly.pdbx_strand_id
1 'polypeptide(L)'
;MFTLAAIILYSIIVLGLYKVLSKFVLNKIKINKWIIFVLAIMVFLLPPFLFPNLPKIVLNFVFPGIFVILFLWFVDTAGWLKRFDKPKETNNYYKNSGKKKKDDIVIRPKAKPNRVKNKDK
;
A
#
# COMPACT_ATOMS: atom_id res chain seq x y z
N MET A 1 28.05 -23.20 6.48
CA MET A 1 26.69 -23.72 6.26
C MET A 1 25.74 -22.85 7.06
N PHE A 2 25.00 -21.93 6.44
CA PHE A 2 24.03 -21.11 7.18
C PHE A 2 22.88 -22.02 7.58
N THR A 3 22.77 -22.28 8.87
CA THR A 3 21.70 -23.06 9.47
C THR A 3 20.41 -22.23 9.36
N LEU A 4 19.29 -22.84 8.99
CA LEU A 4 18.02 -22.17 8.66
C LEU A 4 17.59 -21.08 9.67
N ALA A 5 17.96 -21.23 10.94
CA ALA A 5 17.76 -20.25 12.00
C ALA A 5 18.30 -18.85 11.67
N ALA A 6 19.47 -18.75 11.04
CA ALA A 6 20.07 -17.46 10.69
C ALA A 6 19.25 -16.72 9.62
N ILE A 7 18.67 -17.46 8.67
CA ILE A 7 17.82 -16.91 7.60
C ILE A 7 16.49 -16.41 8.18
N ILE A 8 15.90 -17.18 9.09
CA ILE A 8 14.66 -16.80 9.78
C ILE A 8 14.88 -15.53 10.60
N LEU A 9 15.97 -15.48 11.38
CA LEU A 9 16.32 -14.30 12.17
C LEU A 9 16.53 -13.06 11.28
N TYR A 10 17.26 -13.22 10.18
CA TYR A 10 17.46 -12.16 9.20
C TYR A 10 16.13 -11.62 8.63
N SER A 11 15.21 -12.51 8.25
CA SER A 11 13.89 -12.13 7.75
C SER A 11 13.09 -11.30 8.78
N ILE A 12 13.08 -11.73 10.05
CA ILE A 12 12.42 -11.00 11.14
C ILE A 12 13.01 -9.59 11.27
N ILE A 13 14.33 -9.46 11.23
CA ILE A 13 15.03 -8.16 11.32
C ILE A 13 14.61 -7.26 10.15
N VAL A 14 14.65 -7.74 8.91
CA VAL A 14 14.29 -6.96 7.72
C VAL A 14 12.83 -6.50 7.77
N LEU A 15 11.91 -7.36 8.21
CA LEU A 15 10.50 -7.00 8.37
C LEU A 15 10.28 -5.94 9.46
N GLY A 16 10.99 -6.06 10.59
CA GLY A 16 10.99 -5.05 11.64
C GLY A 16 11.50 -3.71 11.13
N LEU A 17 12.63 -3.73 10.40
CA LEU A 17 13.23 -2.55 9.79
C LEU A 17 12.27 -1.89 8.79
N TYR A 18 11.59 -2.68 7.96
CA TYR A 18 10.58 -2.20 7.03
C TYR A 18 9.44 -1.47 7.75
N LYS A 19 8.89 -2.02 8.85
CA LYS A 19 7.81 -1.36 9.60
C LYS A 19 8.24 0.00 10.16
N VAL A 20 9.48 0.11 10.62
CA VAL A 20 10.03 1.38 11.10
C VAL A 20 10.18 2.36 9.93
N LEU A 21 10.84 1.96 8.85
CA LEU A 21 11.01 2.79 7.66
C LEU A 21 9.68 3.23 7.05
N SER A 22 8.68 2.35 7.03
CA SER A 22 7.39 2.62 6.43
C SER A 22 6.61 3.69 7.20
N LYS A 23 6.66 3.63 8.54
CA LYS A 23 6.03 4.61 9.42
C LYS A 23 6.69 5.99 9.30
N PHE A 24 8.01 6.07 9.24
CA PHE A 24 8.74 7.35 9.28
C PHE A 24 8.90 7.99 7.91
N VAL A 25 9.29 7.22 6.90
CA VAL A 25 9.68 7.73 5.58
C VAL A 25 8.60 7.43 4.56
N LEU A 26 8.23 6.16 4.38
CA LEU A 26 7.46 5.73 3.20
C LEU A 26 6.02 6.27 3.19
N ASN A 27 5.37 6.40 4.36
CA ASN A 27 4.01 6.94 4.46
C ASN A 27 3.92 8.45 4.15
N LYS A 28 5.03 9.18 4.24
CA LYS A 28 5.06 10.61 3.93
C LYS A 28 5.21 10.88 2.43
N ILE A 29 5.63 9.91 1.63
CA ILE A 29 5.99 10.11 0.23
C ILE A 29 4.88 9.59 -0.69
N LYS A 30 4.30 10.48 -1.50
CA LYS A 30 3.30 10.15 -2.52
C LYS A 30 3.97 9.86 -3.86
N ILE A 31 4.35 8.61 -4.10
CA ILE A 31 4.96 8.16 -5.37
C ILE A 31 4.00 7.28 -6.16
N ASN A 32 4.12 7.28 -7.49
CA ASN A 32 3.43 6.35 -8.38
C ASN A 32 3.94 4.91 -8.18
N LYS A 33 3.03 3.95 -7.99
CA LYS A 33 3.33 2.52 -7.78
C LYS A 33 4.34 1.93 -8.76
N TRP A 34 4.30 2.36 -10.03
CA TRP A 34 5.19 1.84 -11.06
C TRP A 34 6.65 2.29 -10.88
N ILE A 35 6.90 3.47 -10.29
CA ILE A 35 8.27 3.92 -10.00
C ILE A 35 8.93 2.96 -8.98
N ILE A 36 8.22 2.62 -7.89
CA ILE A 36 8.79 1.75 -6.85
C ILE A 36 9.07 0.36 -7.41
N PHE A 37 8.20 -0.13 -8.30
CA PHE A 37 8.39 -1.42 -8.96
C PHE A 37 9.65 -1.46 -9.83
N VAL A 38 9.82 -0.46 -10.70
CA VAL A 38 11.01 -0.36 -11.56
C VAL A 38 12.28 -0.21 -10.72
N LEU A 39 12.22 0.59 -9.64
CA LEU A 39 13.34 0.75 -8.71
C LEU A 39 13.72 -0.58 -8.04
N ALA A 40 12.74 -1.36 -7.58
CA ALA A 40 12.99 -2.67 -6.98
C ALA A 40 13.67 -3.62 -7.97
N ILE A 41 13.18 -3.69 -9.21
CA ILE A 41 13.78 -4.50 -10.28
C ILE A 41 15.23 -4.07 -10.55
N MET A 42 15.48 -2.77 -10.66
CA MET A 42 16.84 -2.25 -10.88
C MET A 42 17.79 -2.61 -9.73
N VAL A 43 17.36 -2.44 -8.48
CA VAL A 43 18.18 -2.79 -7.31
C VAL A 43 18.46 -4.29 -7.24
N PHE A 44 17.59 -5.14 -7.78
CA PHE A 44 17.82 -6.59 -7.81
C PHE A 44 18.75 -7.01 -8.95
N LEU A 45 18.57 -6.46 -10.15
CA LEU A 45 19.29 -6.89 -11.35
C LEU A 45 20.65 -6.24 -11.54
N LEU A 46 20.81 -4.96 -11.19
CA LEU A 46 22.02 -4.20 -11.51
C LEU A 46 23.26 -4.52 -10.65
N PRO A 47 23.16 -4.83 -9.35
CA PRO A 47 24.35 -4.96 -8.50
C PRO A 47 25.41 -5.96 -8.99
N PRO A 48 25.04 -7.16 -9.48
CA PRO A 48 26.00 -8.13 -9.98
C PRO A 48 26.78 -7.65 -11.20
N PHE A 49 26.16 -6.83 -12.07
CA PHE A 49 26.78 -6.35 -13.31
C PHE A 49 27.61 -5.08 -13.10
N LEU A 50 27.16 -4.17 -12.24
CA LEU A 50 27.84 -2.89 -12.02
C LEU A 50 28.98 -2.99 -11.00
N PHE A 51 28.90 -3.91 -10.04
CA PHE A 51 29.83 -3.97 -8.93
C PHE A 51 30.36 -5.40 -8.66
N PRO A 52 31.15 -5.97 -9.60
CA PRO A 52 31.65 -7.33 -9.49
C PRO A 52 32.65 -7.52 -8.33
N ASN A 53 33.32 -6.45 -7.90
CA ASN A 53 34.35 -6.49 -6.85
C ASN A 53 33.80 -6.32 -5.42
N LEU A 54 32.49 -6.27 -5.23
CA LEU A 54 31.93 -6.12 -3.89
C LEU A 54 32.11 -7.39 -3.04
N PRO A 55 32.27 -7.24 -1.72
CA PRO A 55 32.28 -8.37 -0.82
C PRO A 55 30.97 -9.17 -0.96
N LYS A 56 31.09 -10.50 -1.07
CA LYS A 56 29.96 -11.42 -1.25
C LYS A 56 28.87 -11.24 -0.18
N ILE A 57 29.24 -10.76 1.01
CA ILE A 57 28.29 -10.47 2.09
C ILE A 57 27.31 -9.35 1.70
N VAL A 58 27.76 -8.31 1.01
CA VAL A 58 26.93 -7.18 0.61
C VAL A 58 26.00 -7.60 -0.54
N LEU A 59 26.55 -8.34 -1.52
CA LEU A 59 25.77 -8.90 -2.63
C LEU A 59 24.68 -9.86 -2.17
N ASN A 60 24.96 -10.70 -1.16
CA ASN A 60 24.03 -11.76 -0.76
C ASN A 60 23.06 -11.34 0.36
N PHE A 61 23.37 -10.32 1.15
CA PHE A 61 22.52 -9.87 2.25
C PHE A 61 21.95 -8.47 2.02
N VAL A 62 22.80 -7.49 1.73
CA VAL A 62 22.39 -6.08 1.70
C VAL A 62 21.45 -5.79 0.53
N PHE A 63 21.84 -6.13 -0.71
CA PHE A 63 21.00 -5.87 -1.87
C PHE A 63 19.66 -6.63 -1.84
N PRO A 64 19.63 -7.93 -1.48
CA PRO A 64 18.38 -8.65 -1.28
C PRO A 64 17.51 -8.04 -0.17
N GLY A 65 18.10 -7.57 0.93
CA GLY A 65 17.37 -6.89 2.00
C GLY A 65 16.70 -5.60 1.53
N ILE A 66 17.45 -4.76 0.80
CA ILE A 66 16.92 -3.52 0.21
C ILE A 66 15.82 -3.83 -0.81
N PHE A 67 16.03 -4.85 -1.65
CA PHE A 67 15.02 -5.31 -2.60
C PHE A 67 13.72 -5.71 -1.88
N VAL A 68 13.79 -6.50 -0.81
CA VAL A 68 12.62 -6.91 -0.03
C VAL A 68 11.89 -5.70 0.56
N ILE A 69 12.62 -4.71 1.10
CA ILE A 69 12.03 -3.47 1.65
C ILE A 69 11.29 -2.69 0.55
N LEU A 70 11.92 -2.49 -0.61
CA LEU A 70 11.32 -1.81 -1.75
C LEU A 70 10.12 -2.57 -2.31
N PHE A 71 10.20 -3.89 -2.37
CA PHE A 71 9.14 -4.76 -2.84
C PHE A 71 7.93 -4.73 -1.90
N LEU A 72 8.14 -4.81 -0.58
CA LEU A 72 7.06 -4.65 0.39
C LEU A 72 6.39 -3.28 0.26
N TRP A 73 7.18 -2.22 0.04
CA TRP A 73 6.65 -0.89 -0.19
C TRP A 73 5.81 -0.81 -1.48
N PHE A 74 6.26 -1.48 -2.55
CA PHE A 74 5.46 -1.61 -3.76
C PHE A 74 4.12 -2.34 -3.49
N VAL A 75 4.13 -3.44 -2.74
CA VAL A 75 2.92 -4.20 -2.40
C VAL A 75 1.92 -3.35 -1.59
N ASP A 76 2.43 -2.55 -0.64
CA ASP A 76 1.62 -1.65 0.18
C ASP A 76 1.00 -0.51 -0.65
N THR A 77 1.82 0.13 -1.51
CA THR A 77 1.35 1.20 -2.43
C THR A 77 0.43 0.69 -3.53
N ALA A 78 0.61 -0.55 -4.00
CA ALA A 78 -0.30 -1.21 -4.94
C ALA A 78 -1.67 -1.52 -4.31
N GLY A 79 -1.80 -1.43 -2.98
CA GLY A 79 -3.03 -1.70 -2.26
C GLY A 79 -3.42 -3.18 -2.25
N TRP A 80 -2.46 -4.09 -2.52
CA TRP A 80 -2.71 -5.53 -2.48
C TRP A 80 -2.93 -6.00 -1.05
N LEU A 81 -2.15 -5.49 -0.09
CA LEU A 81 -2.26 -5.84 1.32
C LEU A 81 -3.61 -5.44 1.94
N LYS A 82 -4.17 -4.31 1.51
CA LYS A 82 -5.48 -3.78 1.97
C LYS A 82 -6.67 -4.68 1.64
N ARG A 83 -6.49 -5.72 0.82
CA ARG A 83 -7.53 -6.72 0.52
C ARG A 83 -7.66 -7.79 1.61
N PHE A 84 -6.60 -8.00 2.40
CA PHE A 84 -6.57 -8.98 3.49
C PHE A 84 -7.00 -8.38 4.83
N ASP A 85 -6.72 -7.09 5.06
CA ASP A 85 -7.21 -6.31 6.20
C ASP A 85 -8.65 -5.79 5.99
N LYS A 86 -9.58 -6.63 5.53
CA LYS A 86 -11.00 -6.32 5.74
C LYS A 86 -11.36 -6.79 7.15
N PRO A 87 -11.39 -5.90 8.17
CA PRO A 87 -12.20 -6.22 9.34
C PRO A 87 -13.62 -6.45 8.85
N LYS A 88 -14.29 -7.47 9.38
CA LYS A 88 -15.75 -7.62 9.27
C LYS A 88 -16.36 -6.25 9.51
N GLU A 89 -17.09 -5.74 8.52
CA GLU A 89 -17.75 -4.45 8.57
C GLU A 89 -18.73 -4.41 9.75
N THR A 90 -18.29 -3.91 10.89
CA THR A 90 -19.16 -3.21 11.82
C THR A 90 -19.17 -1.75 11.38
N ASN A 91 -20.26 -1.38 10.69
CA ASN A 91 -20.77 -0.02 10.52
C ASN A 91 -19.75 1.05 10.08
N ASN A 92 -19.52 1.15 8.77
CA ASN A 92 -19.00 2.37 8.15
C ASN A 92 -20.00 2.92 7.12
N TYR A 93 -21.18 3.31 7.60
CA TYR A 93 -21.84 4.48 7.02
C TYR A 93 -20.85 5.64 7.14
N TYR A 94 -20.52 6.32 6.04
CA TYR A 94 -19.52 7.41 5.92
C TYR A 94 -18.04 7.01 5.69
N LYS A 95 -17.75 6.32 4.59
CA LYS A 95 -16.47 6.55 3.88
C LYS A 95 -16.71 6.88 2.40
N ASN A 96 -17.33 8.03 2.19
CA ASN A 96 -17.47 8.65 0.88
C ASN A 96 -16.27 9.58 0.68
N SER A 97 -15.30 9.19 -0.15
CA SER A 97 -14.35 10.14 -0.72
C SER A 97 -14.05 9.79 -2.17
N GLY A 98 -14.80 10.41 -3.08
CA GLY A 98 -14.11 11.14 -4.15
C GLY A 98 -14.22 10.66 -5.59
N LYS A 99 -15.19 9.82 -5.98
CA LYS A 99 -15.59 9.68 -7.40
C LYS A 99 -17.11 9.60 -7.54
N LYS A 100 -17.80 10.72 -7.32
CA LYS A 100 -19.13 10.90 -7.90
C LYS A 100 -18.95 10.91 -9.41
N LYS A 101 -19.35 9.83 -10.09
CA LYS A 101 -19.58 9.88 -11.53
C LYS A 101 -20.56 11.02 -11.76
N LYS A 102 -20.22 11.96 -12.64
CA LYS A 102 -21.07 13.12 -12.97
C LYS A 102 -22.44 12.72 -13.50
N ASP A 103 -22.61 11.44 -13.85
CA ASP A 103 -23.79 10.88 -14.48
C ASP A 103 -24.72 10.15 -13.48
N ASP A 104 -24.36 10.08 -12.20
CA ASP A 104 -25.27 9.56 -11.17
C ASP A 104 -26.21 10.68 -10.71
N ILE A 105 -27.05 11.14 -11.63
CA ILE A 105 -28.21 11.99 -11.33
C ILE A 105 -29.22 11.07 -10.64
N VAL A 106 -29.05 10.87 -9.34
CA VAL A 106 -30.05 10.20 -8.52
C VAL A 106 -31.29 11.11 -8.50
N ILE A 107 -32.25 10.83 -9.38
CA ILE A 107 -33.57 11.47 -9.38
C ILE A 107 -34.26 11.05 -8.09
N ARG A 108 -34.16 11.90 -7.06
CA ARG A 108 -34.89 11.70 -5.82
C ARG A 108 -36.34 12.15 -6.05
N PRO A 109 -37.33 11.37 -5.61
CA PRO A 109 -38.72 11.82 -5.68
C PRO A 109 -38.84 13.14 -4.91
N LYS A 110 -39.36 14.18 -5.56
CA LYS A 110 -39.67 15.44 -4.87
C LYS A 110 -40.77 15.16 -3.85
N ALA A 111 -40.66 15.78 -2.67
CA ALA A 111 -41.67 15.64 -1.63
C ALA A 111 -43.06 16.03 -2.18
N LYS A 112 -44.09 15.29 -1.77
CA LYS A 112 -45.48 15.61 -2.12
C LYS A 112 -45.78 17.04 -1.68
N PRO A 113 -46.29 17.92 -2.56
CA PRO A 113 -46.61 19.28 -2.17
C PRO A 113 -47.61 19.22 -1.01
N ASN A 114 -47.33 19.95 0.06
CA ASN A 114 -48.12 19.98 1.27
C ASN A 114 -49.57 20.32 0.89
N ARG A 115 -50.50 19.37 1.07
CA ARG A 115 -51.92 19.58 0.77
C ARG A 115 -52.44 20.56 1.82
N VAL A 116 -52.72 21.79 1.40
CA VAL A 116 -53.27 22.84 2.28
C VAL A 116 -54.53 22.27 2.96
N LYS A 117 -54.45 22.05 4.27
CA LYS A 117 -55.54 21.48 5.06
C LYS A 117 -56.52 22.61 5.36
N ASN A 118 -57.62 22.62 4.61
CA ASN A 118 -58.87 23.34 4.86
C ASN A 118 -58.74 24.87 5.04
N LYS A 119 -59.06 25.63 3.99
CA LYS A 119 -59.65 26.96 4.15
C LYS A 119 -61.14 26.78 3.95
N ASP A 120 -61.87 26.82 5.06
CA ASP A 120 -63.05 27.68 5.25
C ASP A 120 -63.85 27.18 6.45
N LYS A 121 -64.18 28.15 7.31
CA LYS A 121 -65.13 28.07 8.42
C LYS A 121 -66.49 28.52 7.89
#